data_AF-A0A5B7C3D7-F1
#
_entry.id   AF-A0A5B7C3D7-F1
#
_cell.length_a   1.000
_cell.length_b   1.000
_cell.length_c   1.000
_cell.angle_alpha   90.00
_cell.angle_beta   90.00
_cell.angle_gamma   90.00
#
_symmetry.space_group_name_H-M   'P 1'
#
loop_
_entity.id
_entity.type
_entity.pdbx_description
1 polymer ?
#
loop_
_entity_poly.entity_id
_entity_poly.type
_entity_poly.pdbx_seq_one_letter_code
_entity_poly.pdbx_strand_id
1 'polypeptide(L)'
;HALRSVKPIDPNWIIMWFLHAIPCCSYIVWMAVKQRLNTQDKLLRYGVIQSISCAFCNLPTETHDHIFFSCSYTLNVWLVIVGKLNLQWTPGPWAETITWATQNMKKKRLFPV
;
A
#
# COMPACT_ATOMS: atom_id res chain seq x y z
N HIS A 1 23.80 19.11 -21.32
CA HIS A 1 23.59 18.15 -20.21
C HIS A 1 22.72 18.82 -19.15
N ALA A 2 21.40 18.66 -19.21
CA ALA A 2 20.51 19.25 -18.22
C ALA A 2 20.72 18.56 -16.87
N LEU A 3 21.04 19.35 -15.83
CA LEU A 3 21.14 18.87 -14.46
C LEU A 3 19.78 18.26 -14.09
N ARG A 4 19.76 16.94 -13.88
CA ARG A 4 18.58 16.22 -13.41
C ARG A 4 18.19 16.86 -12.07
N SER A 5 17.13 17.65 -12.05
CA SER A 5 16.64 18.23 -10.81
C SER A 5 16.39 17.09 -9.83
N VAL A 6 17.02 17.17 -8.66
CA VAL A 6 16.85 16.17 -7.61
C VAL A 6 15.37 16.23 -7.24
N LYS A 7 14.63 15.18 -7.57
CA LYS A 7 13.22 15.08 -7.16
C LYS A 7 13.18 15.09 -5.64
N PRO A 8 12.25 15.85 -5.03
CA PRO A 8 12.09 15.85 -3.58
C PRO A 8 11.87 14.41 -3.10
N ILE A 9 12.52 14.07 -1.98
CA ILE A 9 12.39 12.75 -1.34
C ILE A 9 10.92 12.57 -0.98
N ASP A 10 10.34 11.44 -1.38
CA ASP A 10 8.95 11.12 -1.08
C ASP A 10 8.74 11.11 0.45
N PRO A 11 7.76 11.85 1.01
CA PRO A 11 7.53 11.90 2.45
C PRO A 11 7.24 10.53 3.07
N ASN A 12 6.86 9.54 2.26
CA ASN A 12 6.59 8.16 2.65
C ASN A 12 7.81 7.24 2.49
N TRP A 13 9.03 7.76 2.26
CA TRP A 13 10.22 6.92 2.04
C TRP A 13 10.46 5.90 3.16
N ILE A 14 10.11 6.24 4.40
CA ILE A 14 10.34 5.40 5.58
C ILE A 14 9.52 4.10 5.59
N ILE A 15 8.34 4.10 4.98
CA ILE A 15 7.51 2.88 4.87
C ILE A 15 7.97 1.98 3.72
N MET A 16 8.82 2.48 2.83
CA MET A 16 9.32 1.75 1.66
C MET A 16 10.74 1.23 1.87
N TRP A 17 11.60 2.05 2.47
CA TRP A 17 13.04 1.82 2.52
C TRP A 17 13.55 1.93 3.96
N PHE A 18 13.39 0.83 4.71
CA PHE A 18 13.94 0.67 6.07
C PHE A 18 14.93 -0.50 6.11
N LEU A 19 15.76 -0.58 7.15
CA LEU A 19 16.93 -1.48 7.23
C LEU A 19 16.62 -2.96 6.96
N HIS A 20 15.41 -3.42 7.29
CA HIS A 20 14.98 -4.81 7.13
C HIS A 20 13.86 -4.97 6.08
N ALA A 21 13.73 -4.00 5.17
CA ALA A 21 12.71 -4.05 4.15
C ALA A 21 13.08 -5.11 3.10
N ILE A 22 12.15 -6.04 2.83
CA ILE A 22 12.31 -7.02 1.75
C ILE A 22 12.16 -6.27 0.42
N PRO A 23 13.15 -6.29 -0.50
CA PRO A 23 13.13 -5.46 -1.70
C PRO A 23 11.88 -5.61 -2.57
N CYS A 24 11.38 -6.85 -2.73
CA CYS A 24 10.14 -7.11 -3.47
C CYS A 24 8.92 -6.44 -2.83
N CYS A 25 8.81 -6.50 -1.50
CA CYS A 25 7.73 -5.84 -0.76
C CYS A 25 7.86 -4.31 -0.87
N SER A 26 9.06 -3.76 -0.73
CA SER A 26 9.34 -2.33 -0.90
C SER A 26 8.91 -1.82 -2.27
N TYR A 27 9.19 -2.59 -3.34
CA TYR A 27 8.78 -2.25 -4.69
C TYR A 27 7.25 -2.23 -4.83
N ILE A 28 6.56 -3.24 -4.31
CA ILE A 28 5.09 -3.30 -4.33
C ILE A 28 4.48 -2.13 -3.58
N VAL A 29 4.98 -1.83 -2.36
CA VAL A 29 4.52 -0.69 -1.56
C VAL A 29 4.77 0.63 -2.28
N TRP A 30 5.94 0.81 -2.90
CA TRP A 30 6.23 2.00 -3.69
C TRP A 30 5.27 2.18 -4.87
N MET A 31 4.99 1.10 -5.59
CA MET A 31 4.00 1.12 -6.67
C MET A 31 2.60 1.41 -6.15
N ALA A 32 2.23 0.88 -4.98
CA ALA A 32 0.94 1.13 -4.32
C ALA A 32 0.79 2.60 -3.90
N VAL A 33 1.80 3.17 -3.25
CA VAL A 33 1.83 4.58 -2.83
C VAL A 33 1.71 5.53 -4.02
N LYS A 34 2.31 5.17 -5.16
CA LYS A 34 2.19 5.94 -6.41
C LYS A 34 0.87 5.69 -7.16
N GLN A 35 -0.03 4.87 -6.62
CA GLN A 35 -1.22 4.37 -7.30
C GLN A 35 -0.88 3.83 -8.70
N ARG A 36 0.27 3.14 -8.82
CA ARG A 36 0.83 2.60 -10.06
C ARG A 36 0.68 1.09 -10.19
N LEU A 37 0.13 0.40 -9.19
CA LEU A 37 -0.26 -1.00 -9.34
C LEU A 37 -1.26 -1.16 -10.49
N ASN A 38 -1.10 -2.23 -11.27
CA ASN A 38 -2.00 -2.60 -12.34
C ASN A 38 -3.25 -3.24 -11.72
N THR A 39 -4.12 -2.41 -11.15
CA THR A 39 -5.45 -2.84 -10.73
C THR A 39 -6.34 -3.01 -11.96
N GLN A 40 -7.33 -3.90 -11.88
CA GLN A 40 -8.29 -4.11 -12.96
C GLN A 40 -8.98 -2.80 -13.39
N ASP A 41 -9.14 -1.82 -12.50
CA ASP A 41 -9.62 -0.46 -12.87
C ASP A 41 -8.82 0.17 -14.03
N LYS A 42 -7.49 0.00 -14.04
CA LYS A 42 -6.66 0.53 -15.14
C LYS A 42 -6.78 -0.31 -16.39
N LEU A 43 -6.80 -1.63 -16.24
CA LEU A 43 -6.97 -2.54 -17.38
C LEU A 43 -8.32 -2.32 -18.07
N LEU A 44 -9.38 -2.02 -17.31
CA LEU A 44 -10.68 -1.60 -17.82
C LEU A 44 -10.59 -0.27 -18.58
N ARG A 45 -9.93 0.75 -18.00
CA ARG A 45 -9.70 2.04 -18.69
C ARG A 45 -8.91 1.90 -19.99
N TYR A 46 -7.99 0.94 -20.05
CA TYR A 46 -7.22 0.62 -21.26
C TYR A 46 -7.96 -0.35 -22.22
N GLY A 47 -9.18 -0.79 -21.89
CA GLY A 47 -9.99 -1.67 -22.74
C GLY A 47 -9.52 -3.12 -22.82
N VAL A 48 -8.65 -3.56 -21.90
CA VAL A 48 -8.07 -4.91 -21.87
C VAL A 48 -9.04 -5.94 -21.29
N ILE A 49 -9.93 -5.52 -20.39
CA ILE A 49 -10.93 -6.37 -19.73
C ILE A 49 -12.32 -5.74 -19.81
N GLN A 50 -13.37 -6.57 -19.79
CA GLN A 50 -14.77 -6.12 -19.96
C GLN A 50 -15.53 -5.96 -18.64
N SER A 51 -15.02 -6.51 -17.54
CA SER A 51 -15.61 -6.40 -16.21
C SER A 51 -14.51 -6.30 -15.14
N ILE A 52 -14.81 -5.59 -14.06
CA ILE A 52 -13.94 -5.46 -12.89
C ILE A 52 -14.55 -6.26 -11.73
N SER A 53 -13.91 -7.35 -11.35
CA SER A 53 -14.30 -8.15 -10.20
C SER A 53 -13.08 -8.41 -9.34
N CYS A 54 -13.17 -8.10 -8.05
CA CYS A 54 -12.06 -8.32 -7.14
C CYS A 54 -11.68 -9.81 -7.13
N ALA A 55 -10.41 -10.10 -7.43
CA ALA A 55 -9.90 -11.49 -7.47
C ALA A 55 -10.04 -12.26 -6.14
N PHE A 56 -10.29 -11.56 -5.02
CA PHE A 56 -10.37 -12.17 -3.69
C PHE A 56 -11.81 -12.42 -3.21
N CYS A 57 -12.74 -11.50 -3.48
CA CYS A 57 -14.12 -11.59 -2.98
C CYS A 57 -15.18 -11.66 -4.07
N ASN A 58 -14.78 -11.63 -5.35
CA ASN A 58 -15.66 -11.66 -6.53
C ASN A 58 -16.73 -10.55 -6.58
N LEU A 59 -16.62 -9.52 -5.73
CA LEU A 59 -17.51 -8.37 -5.78
C LEU A 59 -17.12 -7.45 -6.95
N PRO A 60 -18.11 -6.83 -7.62
CA PRO A 60 -17.84 -5.81 -8.63
C PRO A 60 -17.14 -4.61 -7.98
N THR A 61 -16.32 -3.88 -8.75
CA THR A 61 -15.46 -2.74 -8.35
C THR A 61 -14.13 -3.09 -7.66
N GLU A 62 -13.20 -3.66 -8.43
CA GLU A 62 -11.80 -3.77 -8.01
C GLU A 62 -11.06 -2.41 -8.11
N THR A 63 -10.97 -1.70 -6.98
CA THR A 63 -10.14 -0.50 -6.83
C THR A 63 -8.93 -0.79 -5.95
N HIS A 64 -7.97 0.14 -5.92
CA HIS A 64 -6.81 0.05 -5.02
C HIS A 64 -7.23 -0.05 -3.55
N ASP A 65 -8.16 0.80 -3.12
CA ASP A 65 -8.70 0.79 -1.76
C ASP A 65 -9.46 -0.49 -1.47
N HIS A 66 -10.19 -1.01 -2.45
CA HIS A 66 -10.90 -2.27 -2.29
C HIS A 66 -9.93 -3.44 -2.09
N ILE A 67 -8.94 -3.62 -2.99
CA ILE A 67 -7.98 -4.72 -2.86
C ILE A 67 -7.27 -4.69 -1.51
N PHE A 68 -6.78 -3.51 -1.09
CA PHE A 68 -5.96 -3.46 0.12
C PHE A 68 -6.76 -3.40 1.41
N PHE A 69 -7.91 -2.73 1.46
CA PHE A 69 -8.55 -2.38 2.73
C PHE A 69 -10.06 -2.63 2.81
N SER A 70 -10.81 -2.50 1.72
CA SER A 70 -12.28 -2.68 1.76
C SER A 70 -12.75 -4.09 1.37
N CYS A 71 -11.89 -4.91 0.78
CA CYS A 71 -12.22 -6.29 0.45
C CYS A 71 -12.32 -7.12 1.74
N SER A 72 -13.41 -7.87 1.88
CA SER A 72 -13.66 -8.73 3.05
C SER A 72 -12.53 -9.73 3.28
N TYR A 73 -11.92 -10.26 2.22
CA TYR A 73 -10.80 -11.18 2.32
C TYR A 73 -9.56 -10.49 2.91
N THR A 74 -9.13 -9.36 2.35
CA THR A 74 -7.93 -8.66 2.83
C THR A 74 -8.12 -7.99 4.18
N LEU A 75 -9.35 -7.57 4.50
CA LEU A 75 -9.71 -7.11 5.84
C LEU A 75 -9.44 -8.20 6.89
N ASN A 76 -9.84 -9.45 6.63
CA ASN A 76 -9.55 -10.57 7.54
C ASN A 76 -8.04 -10.78 7.71
N VAL A 77 -7.27 -10.70 6.63
CA VAL A 77 -5.80 -10.78 6.68
C VAL A 77 -5.24 -9.68 7.59
N TRP A 78 -5.71 -8.44 7.44
CA TRP A 78 -5.27 -7.33 8.29
C TRP A 78 -5.62 -7.53 9.75
N LEU A 79 -6.83 -7.99 10.06
CA LEU A 79 -7.25 -8.25 11.45
C LEU A 79 -6.32 -9.28 12.12
N VAL A 80 -5.94 -10.34 11.39
CA VAL A 80 -4.98 -11.33 11.88
C VAL A 80 -3.60 -10.72 12.10
N ILE A 81 -3.10 -9.91 11.15
CA ILE A 81 -1.80 -9.25 11.27
C ILE A 81 -1.78 -8.28 12.46
N VAL A 82 -2.83 -7.46 12.61
CA VAL A 82 -2.99 -6.50 13.72
C VAL A 82 -2.96 -7.21 15.06
N GLY A 83 -3.71 -8.30 15.20
CA GLY A 83 -3.71 -9.11 16.42
C GLY A 83 -2.35 -9.73 16.70
N LYS A 84 -1.70 -10.34 15.69
CA LYS A 84 -0.38 -10.96 15.85
C LYS A 84 0.73 -9.98 16.23
N LEU A 85 0.66 -8.76 15.70
CA LEU A 85 1.67 -7.73 15.93
C LEU A 85 1.31 -6.76 17.08
N ASN A 86 0.18 -6.98 17.77
CA ASN A 86 -0.36 -6.11 18.81
C ASN A 86 -0.39 -4.62 18.41
N LEU A 87 -0.81 -4.36 17.16
CA LEU A 87 -0.82 -2.99 16.62
C LEU A 87 -2.05 -2.22 17.13
N GLN A 88 -1.82 -1.00 17.58
CA GLN A 88 -2.88 -0.01 17.83
C GLN A 88 -3.24 0.68 16.49
N TRP A 89 -3.80 -0.11 15.57
CA TRP A 89 -4.21 0.32 14.23
C TRP A 89 -5.47 -0.40 13.80
N THR A 90 -6.38 0.33 13.16
CA THR A 90 -7.59 -0.20 12.55
C THR A 90 -7.50 -0.09 11.03
N PRO A 91 -7.80 -1.16 10.27
CA PRO A 91 -7.87 -1.09 8.82
C PRO A 91 -8.85 0.00 8.36
N GLY A 92 -8.42 0.82 7.41
CA GLY A 92 -9.18 1.95 6.90
C GLY A 92 -8.72 2.34 5.50
N PRO A 93 -9.26 3.44 4.93
CA PRO A 93 -8.92 3.89 3.58
C PRO A 93 -7.41 4.05 3.37
N TRP A 94 -6.97 3.93 2.12
CA TRP A 94 -5.53 3.90 1.80
C TRP A 94 -4.78 5.15 2.31
N ALA A 95 -5.36 6.33 2.13
CA ALA A 95 -4.74 7.58 2.55
C ALA A 95 -4.49 7.67 4.07
N GLU A 96 -5.45 7.20 4.87
CA GLU A 96 -5.33 7.16 6.33
C GLU A 96 -4.28 6.15 6.76
N THR A 97 -4.24 4.98 6.12
CA THR A 97 -3.25 3.94 6.43
C THR A 97 -1.82 4.40 6.14
N ILE A 98 -1.57 5.06 5.01
CA ILE A 98 -0.24 5.62 4.69
C ILE A 98 0.17 6.69 5.72
N THR A 99 -0.77 7.54 6.12
CA THR A 99 -0.51 8.57 7.13
C THR A 99 -0.15 7.95 8.48
N TRP A 100 -0.93 6.97 8.94
CA TRP A 100 -0.67 6.23 10.18
C TRP A 100 0.68 5.51 10.11
N ALA A 101 0.97 4.81 9.02
CA ALA A 101 2.21 4.03 8.86
C ALA A 101 3.44 4.93 8.89
N THR A 102 3.42 6.04 8.13
CA THR A 102 4.52 7.00 8.11
C THR A 102 4.76 7.65 9.47
N GLN A 103 3.71 7.93 10.25
CA GLN A 103 3.86 8.48 11.61
C GLN A 103 4.41 7.45 12.60
N ASN A 104 3.90 6.21 12.56
CA ASN A 104 4.28 5.17 13.52
C ASN A 104 5.70 4.63 13.27
N MET A 105 6.11 4.51 12.00
CA MET A 105 7.49 4.14 11.65
C MET A 105 8.50 5.24 11.99
N LYS A 106 8.09 6.52 12.04
CA LYS A 106 8.96 7.61 12.53
C LYS A 106 9.11 7.59 14.05
N LYS A 107 8.03 7.31 14.77
CA LYS A 107 8.00 7.22 16.25
C LYS A 107 8.78 6.01 16.75
N LYS A 108 8.61 4.87 16.08
CA LYS A 108 9.47 3.70 16.24
C LYS A 108 10.75 3.96 15.43
N ARG A 109 11.72 4.71 15.97
CA ARG A 109 13.13 4.45 15.62
C ARG A 109 13.42 3.02 16.05
N LEU A 110 12.96 2.05 15.25
CA LEU A 110 13.40 0.67 15.30
C LEU A 110 14.90 0.79 15.06
N PHE A 111 15.65 0.50 16.12
CA PHE A 111 17.10 0.64 16.30
C PHE A 111 17.57 2.04 16.76
N PRO A 112 17.89 2.23 18.06
CA PRO A 112 19.09 2.99 18.38
C PRO A 112 20.28 2.23 17.81
N VAL A 113 21.20 2.94 17.16
CA VAL A 113 22.56 2.42 16.94
C VAL A 113 23.19 2.17 18.30
#